data_AF-A0A818Q273-F1
#
_entry.id   AF-A0A818Q273-F1
#
_cell.length_a   1.000
_cell.length_b   1.000
_cell.length_c   1.000
_cell.angle_alpha   90.00
_cell.angle_beta   90.00
_cell.angle_gamma   90.00
#
_symmetry.space_group_name_H-M   'P 1'
#
loop_
_entity.id
_entity.type
_entity.pdbx_description
1 polymer ?
#
loop_
_entity_poly.entity_id
_entity_poly.type
_entity_poly.pdbx_seq_one_letter_code
_entity_poly.pdbx_strand_id
1 'polypeptide(L)'
;MTEELHTMASSPSNSESHEYVSNTTAPLLNDESQHEVYNTSSSLSSDESYREVCKPTSSLPSDQPNNKAYNTTPSPPNDEQHEEHINISSSPPNEESYGEDTNTTSPLPNDESHHETYNTMPPPPHDEVHDVANTPRSSLSNDESSEDPFDSTSSLSDDKSHNEVSNTQSKQELTNQSEQLTLTSNHRTFAPLNTPFYRRRQTLTILVWFTMPWICLYISFVLLRCHNWYIVASFIAYLTWMVFFQTFSRRGGLKQQWLRRLEWWTWFAEYFPIHLHKTCELPPDRPYLFGCHPHGIISLGAFCNFATEATGFEEKFPGINLRLLTLKANFRIPFYGLYLSMLGICDASKESCNYILEKSAGNSIILVLGGAKESLDARPSNEYILTLKNRKGFVKIGLANGASLVPVFSFGENDLFDQVPNPQGSKIRKIQIKIQKRLGYATPFFRGRGIFQYAVGFLPNRHAIDTYVGEPIHLPRLARDKITPEIIDKYHGEYMEALKRLFDTYKGKHGNADATIRYVNDNE
;
A
#
# COMPACT_ATOMS: atom_id res chain seq x y z
N MET A 1 -5.80 -38.45 63.68
CA MET A 1 -6.40 -39.47 62.79
C MET A 1 -6.22 -38.92 61.39
N THR A 2 -5.22 -39.32 60.58
CA THR A 2 -4.73 -40.68 60.23
C THR A 2 -5.89 -41.57 59.74
N GLU A 3 -5.83 -42.32 58.63
CA GLU A 3 -4.86 -42.60 57.54
C GLU A 3 -5.72 -42.82 56.25
N GLU A 4 -5.27 -42.58 55.01
CA GLU A 4 -4.46 -43.44 54.11
C GLU A 4 -5.11 -44.79 53.66
N LEU A 5 -4.79 -45.23 52.42
CA LEU A 5 -4.89 -46.62 51.88
C LEU A 5 -6.32 -47.21 51.59
N HIS A 6 -6.56 -48.17 50.67
CA HIS A 6 -5.92 -48.58 49.39
C HIS A 6 -6.82 -49.60 48.60
N THR A 7 -6.57 -49.77 47.29
CA THR A 7 -6.70 -51.01 46.44
C THR A 7 -7.97 -51.91 46.33
N MET A 8 -8.34 -52.12 45.05
CA MET A 8 -8.54 -53.41 44.31
C MET A 8 -9.84 -54.27 44.32
N ALA A 9 -10.32 -54.49 43.08
CA ALA A 9 -10.64 -55.75 42.39
C ALA A 9 -11.82 -56.66 42.82
N SER A 10 -12.73 -56.94 41.86
CA SER A 10 -12.93 -58.29 41.25
C SER A 10 -14.10 -58.33 40.25
N SER A 11 -14.02 -59.23 39.26
CA SER A 11 -15.13 -59.71 38.40
C SER A 11 -15.32 -61.23 38.68
N PRO A 12 -16.43 -61.90 38.29
CA PRO A 12 -16.52 -62.42 36.89
C PRO A 12 -17.92 -62.73 36.29
N SER A 13 -17.92 -62.98 34.97
CA SER A 13 -18.68 -63.98 34.17
C SER A 13 -20.22 -64.16 34.23
N ASN A 14 -20.90 -63.93 33.09
CA ASN A 14 -21.53 -64.98 32.22
C ASN A 14 -22.19 -64.33 30.97
N SER A 15 -21.76 -64.66 29.73
CA SER A 15 -22.38 -65.60 28.74
C SER A 15 -23.75 -65.12 28.19
N GLU A 16 -24.06 -65.13 26.88
CA GLU A 16 -23.63 -66.06 25.82
C GLU A 16 -23.98 -65.58 24.37
N SER A 17 -23.07 -65.75 23.38
CA SER A 17 -23.32 -66.09 21.94
C SER A 17 -24.08 -65.11 20.99
N HIS A 18 -23.94 -65.06 19.64
CA HIS A 18 -23.11 -65.66 18.56
C HIS A 18 -22.82 -64.52 17.51
N GLU A 19 -21.67 -64.35 16.84
CA GLU A 19 -21.05 -65.15 15.74
C GLU A 19 -21.89 -65.26 14.43
N TYR A 20 -21.39 -65.12 13.18
CA TYR A 20 -20.12 -64.60 12.61
C TYR A 20 -20.21 -64.54 11.05
N VAL A 21 -19.12 -64.09 10.37
CA VAL A 21 -18.73 -64.29 8.95
C VAL A 21 -19.22 -63.32 7.84
N SER A 22 -18.23 -62.93 7.03
CA SER A 22 -18.19 -62.09 5.82
C SER A 22 -18.41 -62.85 4.49
N ASN A 23 -18.67 -62.14 3.38
CA ASN A 23 -17.82 -62.29 2.18
C ASN A 23 -18.01 -61.24 1.06
N THR A 24 -16.94 -61.12 0.28
CA THR A 24 -16.67 -60.32 -0.93
C THR A 24 -17.66 -60.50 -2.08
N THR A 25 -17.80 -59.51 -2.98
CA THR A 25 -17.35 -59.53 -4.41
C THR A 25 -18.00 -58.36 -5.20
N ALA A 26 -17.28 -57.76 -6.17
CA ALA A 26 -17.81 -56.74 -7.09
C ALA A 26 -18.52 -57.36 -8.32
N PRO A 27 -19.32 -56.58 -9.06
CA PRO A 27 -19.05 -56.52 -10.51
C PRO A 27 -19.14 -55.10 -11.13
N LEU A 28 -18.89 -55.05 -12.44
CA LEU A 28 -18.61 -53.88 -13.29
C LEU A 28 -19.83 -53.37 -14.10
N LEU A 29 -19.63 -52.18 -14.70
CA LEU A 29 -20.21 -51.61 -15.93
C LEU A 29 -21.59 -50.90 -15.89
N ASN A 30 -21.55 -49.64 -16.39
CA ASN A 30 -22.49 -48.86 -17.22
C ASN A 30 -24.01 -48.85 -16.86
N ASP A 31 -24.70 -47.71 -16.84
CA ASP A 31 -24.85 -46.86 -18.04
C ASP A 31 -25.15 -45.36 -17.78
N GLU A 32 -25.31 -44.61 -18.89
CA GLU A 32 -25.39 -43.15 -19.00
C GLU A 32 -26.62 -42.45 -18.37
N SER A 33 -26.43 -41.20 -17.92
CA SER A 33 -27.42 -40.13 -18.11
C SER A 33 -26.75 -38.75 -18.08
N GLN A 34 -26.78 -38.01 -19.19
CA GLN A 34 -26.17 -36.68 -19.31
C GLN A 34 -27.04 -35.58 -18.68
N HIS A 35 -26.40 -34.47 -18.28
CA HIS A 35 -27.06 -33.16 -18.22
C HIS A 35 -26.16 -32.09 -18.86
N GLU A 36 -26.72 -31.39 -19.82
CA GLU A 36 -26.00 -30.50 -20.75
C GLU A 36 -25.54 -29.19 -20.10
N VAL A 37 -24.35 -28.73 -20.49
CA VAL A 37 -23.86 -27.38 -20.20
C VAL A 37 -24.13 -26.51 -21.42
N TYR A 38 -24.93 -25.44 -21.24
CA TYR A 38 -25.16 -24.45 -22.30
C TYR A 38 -23.90 -23.61 -22.54
N ASN A 39 -23.19 -23.93 -23.63
CA ASN A 39 -22.15 -23.08 -24.21
C ASN A 39 -22.78 -22.16 -25.28
N THR A 40 -22.67 -20.85 -25.10
CA THR A 40 -22.92 -19.87 -26.17
C THR A 40 -21.61 -19.27 -26.66
N SER A 41 -21.15 -19.71 -27.82
CA SER A 41 -19.97 -19.18 -28.51
C SER A 41 -20.31 -17.91 -29.31
N SER A 42 -19.44 -16.89 -29.26
CA SER A 42 -19.39 -15.86 -30.30
C SER A 42 -17.95 -15.42 -30.60
N SER A 43 -17.45 -15.88 -31.75
CA SER A 43 -16.44 -15.27 -32.63
C SER A 43 -15.12 -14.75 -32.04
N LEU A 44 -14.01 -15.37 -32.48
CA LEU A 44 -12.67 -14.78 -32.46
C LEU A 44 -12.57 -13.58 -33.42
N SER A 45 -11.66 -12.66 -33.10
CA SER A 45 -10.81 -12.02 -34.11
C SER A 45 -9.36 -12.12 -33.64
N SER A 46 -8.50 -12.67 -34.50
CA SER A 46 -7.08 -12.92 -34.27
C SER A 46 -6.24 -11.65 -34.29
N ASP A 47 -5.15 -11.63 -33.52
CA ASP A 47 -3.86 -11.15 -34.01
C ASP A 47 -2.72 -11.88 -33.29
N GLU A 48 -1.91 -12.60 -34.06
CA GLU A 48 -0.70 -13.28 -33.58
C GLU A 48 0.50 -12.33 -33.69
N SER A 49 1.21 -12.13 -32.59
CA SER A 49 2.63 -11.75 -32.63
C SER A 49 3.36 -12.20 -31.35
N TYR A 50 4.67 -12.38 -31.46
CA TYR A 50 5.62 -12.71 -30.38
C TYR A 50 5.65 -14.18 -29.88
N ARG A 51 6.26 -15.03 -30.70
CA ARG A 51 7.21 -16.07 -30.23
C ARG A 51 8.54 -15.94 -30.99
N GLU A 52 9.57 -16.55 -30.41
CA GLU A 52 10.99 -16.54 -30.84
C GLU A 52 11.81 -15.25 -30.62
N VAL A 53 12.48 -15.16 -29.46
CA VAL A 53 13.95 -15.02 -29.40
C VAL A 53 14.46 -15.75 -28.15
N CYS A 54 15.32 -16.76 -28.34
CA CYS A 54 16.48 -17.13 -27.49
C CYS A 54 16.95 -18.57 -27.79
N LYS A 55 18.00 -18.71 -28.59
CA LYS A 55 18.85 -19.91 -28.64
C LYS A 55 20.19 -19.61 -27.96
N PRO A 56 20.70 -20.45 -27.05
CA PRO A 56 22.10 -20.41 -26.64
C PRO A 56 22.95 -21.33 -27.53
N THR A 57 24.02 -20.79 -28.10
CA THR A 57 25.07 -21.57 -28.78
C THR A 57 26.31 -21.69 -27.89
N SER A 58 26.69 -22.93 -27.54
CA SER A 58 28.05 -23.43 -27.79
C SER A 58 28.17 -24.91 -27.42
N SER A 59 28.77 -25.67 -28.32
CA SER A 59 29.24 -27.04 -28.11
C SER A 59 30.72 -27.05 -27.76
N LEU A 60 31.20 -28.09 -27.05
CA LEU A 60 32.46 -28.85 -27.24
C LEU A 60 32.64 -29.84 -26.05
N PRO A 61 33.53 -30.86 -26.14
CA PRO A 61 33.06 -32.24 -25.98
C PRO A 61 33.58 -32.99 -24.75
N SER A 62 33.08 -34.22 -24.63
CA SER A 62 33.54 -35.27 -23.72
C SER A 62 34.97 -35.74 -24.01
N ASP A 63 35.75 -35.97 -22.95
CA ASP A 63 36.73 -37.06 -22.87
C ASP A 63 36.99 -37.45 -21.41
N GLN A 64 37.08 -38.75 -21.12
CA GLN A 64 37.67 -39.30 -19.89
C GLN A 64 39.04 -39.90 -20.22
N PRO A 65 39.93 -40.07 -19.22
CA PRO A 65 40.16 -41.47 -18.80
C PRO A 65 40.50 -41.71 -17.31
N ASN A 66 40.06 -42.88 -16.85
CA ASN A 66 40.71 -43.81 -15.90
C ASN A 66 41.11 -43.41 -14.46
N ASN A 67 40.37 -44.02 -13.51
CA ASN A 67 40.87 -44.93 -12.47
C ASN A 67 42.14 -44.60 -11.65
N LYS A 68 41.95 -44.43 -10.33
CA LYS A 68 42.52 -45.36 -9.32
C LYS A 68 41.74 -45.33 -8.01
N ALA A 69 41.57 -46.50 -7.39
CA ALA A 69 40.78 -46.71 -6.19
C ALA A 69 41.62 -46.65 -4.91
N TYR A 70 40.97 -46.36 -3.77
CA TYR A 70 41.25 -47.02 -2.49
C TYR A 70 39.96 -47.15 -1.67
N ASN A 71 39.69 -48.35 -1.16
CA ASN A 71 38.64 -48.63 -0.18
C ASN A 71 39.14 -48.29 1.23
N THR A 72 38.25 -47.81 2.11
CA THR A 72 37.88 -48.51 3.37
C THR A 72 36.69 -47.85 4.07
N THR A 73 35.84 -48.69 4.67
CA THR A 73 34.61 -48.39 5.44
C THR A 73 34.84 -48.77 6.95
N PRO A 74 33.89 -48.67 7.92
CA PRO A 74 33.40 -47.44 8.55
C PRO A 74 33.24 -47.50 10.11
N SER A 75 32.65 -46.44 10.70
CA SER A 75 31.85 -46.46 11.98
C SER A 75 32.62 -46.25 13.34
N PRO A 76 31.95 -46.09 14.52
CA PRO A 76 32.08 -44.89 15.37
C PRO A 76 32.24 -45.25 16.89
N PRO A 77 31.46 -44.66 17.83
CA PRO A 77 31.58 -43.35 18.51
C PRO A 77 32.25 -43.48 19.91
N ASN A 78 32.25 -42.42 20.74
CA ASN A 78 32.33 -42.52 22.20
C ASN A 78 31.68 -41.32 22.91
N ASP A 79 31.01 -41.61 24.02
CA ASP A 79 30.35 -40.69 24.97
C ASP A 79 31.19 -40.54 26.27
N GLU A 80 30.58 -39.93 27.30
CA GLU A 80 31.02 -39.78 28.71
C GLU A 80 32.01 -38.63 28.99
N GLN A 81 31.59 -37.52 29.62
CA GLN A 81 31.10 -37.28 31.00
C GLN A 81 32.21 -37.18 32.06
N HIS A 82 32.25 -36.04 32.76
CA HIS A 82 32.53 -35.97 34.20
C HIS A 82 32.07 -34.64 34.80
N GLU A 83 31.40 -34.71 35.95
CA GLU A 83 30.99 -33.57 36.78
C GLU A 83 32.07 -33.24 37.82
N GLU A 84 32.06 -32.01 38.38
CA GLU A 84 32.16 -31.85 39.84
C GLU A 84 31.57 -30.50 40.34
N HIS A 85 31.18 -30.49 41.62
CA HIS A 85 30.38 -29.44 42.27
C HIS A 85 31.22 -28.33 42.93
N ILE A 86 30.57 -27.20 43.28
CA ILE A 86 30.54 -26.66 44.66
C ILE A 86 29.35 -25.69 44.83
N ASN A 87 28.82 -25.63 46.04
CA ASN A 87 27.57 -24.95 46.43
C ASN A 87 27.89 -23.87 47.50
N ILE A 88 27.11 -22.77 47.58
CA ILE A 88 26.91 -21.94 48.81
C ILE A 88 25.82 -20.87 48.55
N SER A 89 25.00 -20.62 49.57
CA SER A 89 23.86 -19.69 49.57
C SER A 89 24.16 -18.29 50.12
N SER A 90 23.37 -17.28 49.76
CA SER A 90 22.59 -16.44 50.70
C SER A 90 21.86 -15.28 49.99
N SER A 91 20.84 -14.71 50.64
CA SER A 91 19.90 -13.72 50.06
C SER A 91 20.26 -12.26 50.47
N PRO A 92 19.39 -11.24 50.25
CA PRO A 92 19.73 -10.00 49.52
C PRO A 92 20.14 -8.83 50.43
N PRO A 93 20.34 -7.63 49.85
CA PRO A 93 19.56 -6.49 50.39
C PRO A 93 19.03 -5.45 49.37
N ASN A 94 17.83 -4.98 49.71
CA ASN A 94 17.32 -3.60 49.75
C ASN A 94 17.08 -2.72 48.51
N GLU A 95 15.94 -2.04 48.61
CA GLU A 95 15.50 -0.83 47.91
C GLU A 95 16.33 0.38 48.34
N GLU A 96 16.40 1.41 47.49
CA GLU A 96 16.45 2.80 47.96
C GLU A 96 15.76 3.73 46.94
N SER A 97 15.08 4.77 47.44
CA SER A 97 14.28 5.69 46.61
C SER A 97 14.81 7.12 46.69
N TYR A 98 14.86 7.80 45.55
CA TYR A 98 14.91 9.27 45.38
C TYR A 98 14.58 9.57 43.91
N GLY A 99 13.94 10.67 43.52
CA GLY A 99 13.30 11.74 44.27
C GLY A 99 12.53 12.64 43.29
N GLU A 100 11.38 13.16 43.70
CA GLU A 100 10.61 14.14 42.94
C GLU A 100 11.15 15.54 43.27
N ASP A 101 11.44 16.38 42.27
CA ASP A 101 11.64 17.81 42.54
C ASP A 101 11.34 18.74 41.35
N THR A 102 11.14 20.02 41.67
CA THR A 102 10.28 20.94 40.92
C THR A 102 10.94 22.29 40.56
N ASN A 103 10.32 23.04 39.63
CA ASN A 103 10.53 24.48 39.39
C ASN A 103 11.95 24.88 38.86
N THR A 104 12.25 26.08 38.33
CA THR A 104 11.46 27.31 38.08
C THR A 104 12.00 28.07 36.85
N THR A 105 11.28 29.11 36.41
CA THR A 105 11.55 29.97 35.24
C THR A 105 12.49 31.17 35.53
N SER A 106 13.04 31.80 34.46
CA SER A 106 13.37 33.26 34.33
C SER A 106 14.74 33.80 34.87
N PRO A 107 15.24 34.98 34.41
CA PRO A 107 15.18 35.63 33.07
C PRO A 107 16.41 36.53 32.68
N LEU A 108 16.27 37.30 31.56
CA LEU A 108 16.95 38.59 31.19
C LEU A 108 18.40 38.56 30.59
N PRO A 109 18.88 39.64 29.91
CA PRO A 109 18.28 40.98 29.71
C PRO A 109 18.05 41.47 28.25
N ASN A 110 17.37 42.63 28.14
CA ASN A 110 17.21 43.48 26.94
C ASN A 110 18.21 44.65 26.95
N ASP A 111 18.44 45.26 25.78
CA ASP A 111 18.79 46.68 25.52
C ASP A 111 18.67 46.91 23.99
N GLU A 112 18.36 48.08 23.42
CA GLU A 112 17.62 49.25 23.89
C GLU A 112 17.01 49.98 22.64
N SER A 113 16.28 51.08 22.82
CA SER A 113 15.38 51.69 21.81
C SER A 113 15.94 52.87 21.00
N HIS A 114 15.39 53.13 19.79
CA HIS A 114 15.29 54.49 19.22
C HIS A 114 13.99 54.72 18.42
N HIS A 115 13.45 55.95 18.51
CA HIS A 115 12.22 56.46 17.89
C HIS A 115 12.48 57.24 16.57
N GLU A 116 11.38 57.73 15.94
CA GLU A 116 11.25 58.67 14.78
C GLU A 116 11.14 58.01 13.37
N THR A 117 10.20 58.39 12.45
CA THR A 117 8.98 59.25 12.51
C THR A 117 7.90 58.82 11.47
N TYR A 118 6.84 59.62 11.26
CA TYR A 118 5.66 59.42 10.38
C TYR A 118 5.90 59.59 8.87
N ASN A 119 5.08 58.92 8.05
CA ASN A 119 4.42 59.52 6.87
C ASN A 119 3.15 58.75 6.44
N THR A 120 2.20 59.41 5.77
CA THR A 120 0.78 59.02 5.70
C THR A 120 0.17 58.86 4.29
N MET A 121 -0.59 57.77 4.07
CA MET A 121 -1.74 57.60 3.14
C MET A 121 -1.50 57.79 1.61
N PRO A 122 -2.44 57.43 0.68
CA PRO A 122 -3.84 56.97 0.83
C PRO A 122 -4.22 55.64 0.09
N PRO A 123 -5.48 55.14 0.22
CA PRO A 123 -5.99 53.95 -0.47
C PRO A 123 -6.80 54.25 -1.77
N PRO A 124 -7.08 53.24 -2.63
CA PRO A 124 -8.04 53.34 -3.74
C PRO A 124 -9.50 53.02 -3.29
N PRO A 125 -10.52 53.46 -4.07
CA PRO A 125 -11.92 53.55 -3.60
C PRO A 125 -12.84 52.37 -3.95
N HIS A 126 -14.05 52.42 -3.39
CA HIS A 126 -15.23 51.60 -3.72
C HIS A 126 -16.25 52.42 -4.54
N ASP A 127 -17.41 51.79 -4.85
CA ASP A 127 -18.68 52.38 -5.35
C ASP A 127 -18.73 52.76 -6.85
N GLU A 128 -19.87 52.74 -7.57
CA GLU A 128 -21.06 51.88 -7.50
C GLU A 128 -21.81 51.91 -8.87
N VAL A 129 -22.91 51.16 -8.96
CA VAL A 129 -23.88 50.99 -10.05
C VAL A 129 -24.25 52.25 -10.86
N HIS A 130 -24.40 52.10 -12.19
CA HIS A 130 -25.47 52.79 -12.95
C HIS A 130 -26.04 51.89 -14.07
N ASP A 131 -27.33 52.09 -14.35
CA ASP A 131 -28.21 51.21 -15.12
C ASP A 131 -28.83 51.95 -16.35
N VAL A 132 -29.65 51.24 -17.15
CA VAL A 132 -30.60 51.75 -18.18
C VAL A 132 -30.14 51.91 -19.65
N ALA A 133 -30.43 50.85 -20.42
CA ALA A 133 -31.13 50.78 -21.73
C ALA A 133 -30.92 51.83 -22.86
N ASN A 134 -30.67 51.33 -24.09
CA ASN A 134 -31.72 51.21 -25.13
C ASN A 134 -31.30 50.45 -26.42
N THR A 135 -32.19 49.56 -26.87
CA THR A 135 -32.29 48.90 -28.20
C THR A 135 -33.06 49.77 -29.22
N PRO A 136 -33.38 49.32 -30.47
CA PRO A 136 -32.63 48.54 -31.49
C PRO A 136 -32.79 49.09 -32.95
N ARG A 137 -32.13 48.48 -33.95
CA ARG A 137 -32.69 48.04 -35.29
C ARG A 137 -31.59 47.47 -36.22
N SER A 138 -31.74 46.26 -36.78
CA SER A 138 -32.18 45.92 -38.17
C SER A 138 -31.42 46.67 -39.28
N SER A 139 -30.85 46.04 -40.32
CA SER A 139 -31.38 45.00 -41.25
C SER A 139 -30.21 44.24 -41.94
N LEU A 140 -30.33 42.96 -42.36
CA LEU A 140 -30.70 42.52 -43.75
C LEU A 140 -30.05 43.39 -44.86
N SER A 141 -29.40 42.87 -45.91
CA SER A 141 -29.42 41.50 -46.48
C SER A 141 -28.35 41.26 -47.57
N ASN A 142 -28.03 39.98 -47.82
CA ASN A 142 -27.88 39.30 -49.12
C ASN A 142 -26.95 39.76 -50.27
N ASP A 143 -26.29 38.72 -50.84
CA ASP A 143 -26.05 38.41 -52.27
C ASP A 143 -24.99 39.25 -53.04
N GLU A 144 -24.28 38.74 -54.07
CA GLU A 144 -24.35 37.48 -54.82
C GLU A 144 -22.98 37.14 -55.51
N SER A 145 -22.87 35.95 -56.12
CA SER A 145 -22.09 35.54 -57.35
C SER A 145 -21.06 36.49 -58.02
N SER A 146 -19.99 36.08 -58.72
CA SER A 146 -19.54 34.78 -59.28
C SER A 146 -18.21 34.90 -60.07
N GLU A 147 -17.50 33.77 -60.22
CA GLU A 147 -16.67 33.33 -61.38
C GLU A 147 -15.32 34.03 -61.77
N ASP A 148 -14.39 33.16 -62.22
CA ASP A 148 -13.00 33.36 -62.69
C ASP A 148 -12.94 33.91 -64.16
N PRO A 149 -11.82 33.91 -64.96
CA PRO A 149 -10.43 33.40 -64.76
C PRO A 149 -9.27 34.24 -65.40
N PHE A 150 -8.07 33.62 -65.45
CA PHE A 150 -6.84 33.88 -66.26
C PHE A 150 -5.64 34.70 -65.69
N ASP A 151 -4.65 33.93 -65.22
CA ASP A 151 -3.24 33.86 -65.70
C ASP A 151 -2.43 35.15 -65.94
N SER A 152 -1.40 35.40 -65.11
CA SER A 152 0.03 35.28 -65.52
C SER A 152 1.04 35.81 -64.49
N THR A 153 2.25 35.27 -64.59
CA THR A 153 3.46 35.44 -63.76
C THR A 153 3.87 36.88 -63.38
N SER A 154 4.27 37.15 -62.13
CA SER A 154 5.70 37.20 -61.71
C SER A 154 6.00 37.94 -60.38
N SER A 155 6.83 37.29 -59.55
CA SER A 155 7.83 37.88 -58.62
C SER A 155 7.41 38.68 -57.37
N LEU A 156 8.31 38.59 -56.38
CA LEU A 156 8.51 39.41 -55.17
C LEU A 156 7.66 39.11 -53.92
N SER A 157 8.41 38.60 -52.95
CA SER A 157 8.16 38.49 -51.52
C SER A 157 7.71 39.79 -50.85
N ASP A 158 6.71 39.72 -49.97
CA ASP A 158 6.86 39.95 -48.52
C ASP A 158 5.48 40.03 -47.83
N ASP A 159 4.87 38.89 -47.46
CA ASP A 159 3.65 38.90 -46.62
C ASP A 159 3.38 37.60 -45.84
N LYS A 160 4.41 37.06 -45.15
CA LYS A 160 4.27 35.85 -44.31
C LYS A 160 4.14 36.12 -42.80
N SER A 161 4.51 37.29 -42.31
CA SER A 161 4.52 37.61 -40.87
C SER A 161 3.13 37.86 -40.28
N HIS A 162 2.20 38.46 -41.02
CA HIS A 162 0.87 38.80 -40.50
C HIS A 162 -0.10 37.60 -40.39
N ASN A 163 0.06 36.58 -41.25
CA ASN A 163 -0.79 35.38 -41.20
C ASN A 163 -0.37 34.41 -40.09
N GLU A 164 0.92 34.25 -39.76
CA GLU A 164 1.33 33.36 -38.66
C GLU A 164 0.91 33.90 -37.29
N VAL A 165 0.97 35.22 -37.05
CA VAL A 165 0.53 35.83 -35.78
C VAL A 165 -0.97 35.63 -35.56
N SER A 166 -1.79 35.89 -36.58
CA SER A 166 -3.25 35.72 -36.52
C SER A 166 -3.67 34.26 -36.29
N ASN A 167 -2.98 33.31 -36.94
CA ASN A 167 -3.27 31.88 -36.79
C ASN A 167 -2.75 31.30 -35.44
N THR A 168 -1.75 31.96 -34.83
CA THR A 168 -1.27 31.62 -33.48
C THR A 168 -2.21 32.16 -32.41
N GLN A 169 -2.73 33.38 -32.58
CA GLN A 169 -3.75 33.96 -31.69
C GLN A 169 -5.07 33.18 -31.76
N SER A 170 -5.57 32.83 -32.94
CA SER A 170 -6.80 32.02 -33.06
C SER A 170 -6.63 30.63 -32.44
N LYS A 171 -5.46 29.98 -32.60
CA LYS A 171 -5.13 28.75 -31.88
C LYS A 171 -5.09 28.94 -30.37
N GLN A 172 -4.51 30.03 -29.86
CA GLN A 172 -4.51 30.30 -28.42
C GLN A 172 -5.92 30.55 -27.89
N GLU A 173 -6.77 31.29 -28.61
CA GLU A 173 -8.18 31.49 -28.22
C GLU A 173 -8.99 30.19 -28.26
N LEU A 174 -8.82 29.35 -29.30
CA LEU A 174 -9.44 28.02 -29.36
C LEU A 174 -8.94 27.10 -28.24
N THR A 175 -7.65 27.17 -27.88
CA THR A 175 -7.08 26.39 -26.78
C THR A 175 -7.64 26.87 -25.44
N ASN A 176 -7.65 28.19 -25.20
CA ASN A 176 -8.20 28.81 -23.99
C ASN A 176 -9.73 28.56 -23.86
N GLN A 177 -10.47 28.56 -24.96
CA GLN A 177 -11.88 28.16 -24.97
C GLN A 177 -12.05 26.66 -24.69
N SER A 178 -11.16 25.80 -25.21
CA SER A 178 -11.19 24.36 -24.88
C SER A 178 -10.81 24.08 -23.42
N GLU A 179 -9.89 24.86 -22.83
CA GLU A 179 -9.58 24.84 -21.39
C GLU A 179 -10.75 25.37 -20.56
N GLN A 180 -11.40 26.46 -20.97
CA GLN A 180 -12.63 26.94 -20.31
C GLN A 180 -13.79 25.93 -20.42
N LEU A 181 -13.96 25.25 -21.55
CA LEU A 181 -15.00 24.23 -21.75
C LEU A 181 -14.71 22.95 -20.96
N THR A 182 -13.44 22.56 -20.81
CA THR A 182 -13.06 21.44 -19.94
C THR A 182 -13.16 21.81 -18.45
N LEU A 183 -12.79 23.04 -18.05
CA LEU A 183 -12.97 23.55 -16.69
C LEU A 183 -14.46 23.71 -16.31
N THR A 184 -15.33 24.12 -17.24
CA THR A 184 -16.77 24.28 -16.98
C THR A 184 -17.55 22.96 -17.04
N SER A 185 -17.19 22.01 -17.91
CA SER A 185 -17.85 20.69 -17.97
C SER A 185 -17.63 19.85 -16.71
N ASN A 186 -16.52 20.05 -16.00
CA ASN A 186 -16.21 19.37 -14.74
C ASN A 186 -17.10 19.80 -13.54
N HIS A 187 -17.95 20.82 -13.67
CA HIS A 187 -18.56 21.43 -12.48
C HIS A 187 -19.78 20.66 -11.90
N ARG A 188 -20.37 19.66 -12.58
CA ARG A 188 -21.57 18.97 -12.01
C ARG A 188 -21.96 17.59 -12.57
N THR A 189 -21.02 16.77 -13.05
CA THR A 189 -21.31 15.42 -13.60
C THR A 189 -21.78 14.40 -12.55
N PHE A 190 -23.11 14.34 -12.36
CA PHE A 190 -23.77 13.31 -11.56
C PHE A 190 -23.67 11.92 -12.20
N ALA A 191 -23.67 10.89 -11.36
CA ALA A 191 -23.72 9.50 -11.77
C ALA A 191 -25.00 9.22 -12.59
N PRO A 192 -24.90 8.72 -13.83
CA PRO A 192 -26.08 8.43 -14.62
C PRO A 192 -26.90 7.32 -13.94
N LEU A 193 -28.23 7.48 -13.93
CA LEU A 193 -29.16 6.52 -13.32
C LEU A 193 -28.99 5.10 -13.91
N ASN A 194 -28.55 4.99 -15.17
CA ASN A 194 -28.21 3.73 -15.84
C ASN A 194 -26.76 3.26 -15.58
N THR A 195 -26.15 3.58 -14.44
CA THR A 195 -24.83 3.03 -14.08
C THR A 195 -24.93 1.51 -13.87
N PRO A 196 -24.16 0.67 -14.60
CA PRO A 196 -24.24 -0.80 -14.51
C PRO A 196 -23.98 -1.36 -13.11
N PHE A 197 -24.62 -2.49 -12.80
CA PHE A 197 -24.56 -3.11 -11.47
C PHE A 197 -23.12 -3.43 -11.01
N TYR A 198 -22.24 -3.88 -11.90
CA TYR A 198 -20.84 -4.16 -11.56
C TYR A 198 -20.11 -2.89 -11.05
N ARG A 199 -20.28 -1.73 -11.73
CA ARG A 199 -19.73 -0.44 -11.27
C ARG A 199 -20.31 0.02 -9.93
N ARG A 200 -21.57 -0.34 -9.63
CA ARG A 200 -22.20 -0.09 -8.33
C ARG A 200 -21.58 -0.94 -7.23
N ARG A 201 -21.38 -2.26 -7.45
CA ARG A 201 -20.71 -3.16 -6.49
C ARG A 201 -19.28 -2.71 -6.17
N GLN A 202 -18.50 -2.40 -7.19
CA GLN A 202 -17.15 -1.82 -7.02
C GLN A 202 -17.20 -0.54 -6.18
N THR A 203 -18.14 0.38 -6.46
CA THR A 203 -18.27 1.62 -5.69
C THR A 203 -18.72 1.39 -4.25
N LEU A 204 -19.63 0.44 -4.01
CA LEU A 204 -20.03 0.01 -2.67
C LEU A 204 -18.85 -0.60 -1.90
N THR A 205 -18.01 -1.39 -2.58
CA THR A 205 -16.81 -2.03 -2.00
C THR A 205 -15.86 -0.99 -1.42
N ILE A 206 -15.53 0.04 -2.21
CA ILE A 206 -14.65 1.14 -1.76
C ILE A 206 -15.35 2.00 -0.69
N LEU A 207 -16.64 2.30 -0.85
CA LEU A 207 -17.40 3.06 0.14
C LEU A 207 -17.40 2.38 1.52
N VAL A 208 -17.65 1.06 1.55
CA VAL A 208 -17.61 0.26 2.78
C VAL A 208 -16.18 0.23 3.34
N TRP A 209 -15.15 0.01 2.52
CA TRP A 209 -13.75 0.06 3.00
C TRP A 209 -13.40 1.37 3.71
N PHE A 210 -13.78 2.52 3.13
CA PHE A 210 -13.53 3.84 3.72
C PHE A 210 -14.39 4.14 4.95
N THR A 211 -15.58 3.55 5.04
CA THR A 211 -16.50 3.76 6.18
C THR A 211 -16.30 2.74 7.31
N MET A 212 -15.61 1.62 7.09
CA MET A 212 -15.39 0.56 8.07
C MET A 212 -14.87 1.04 9.44
N PRO A 213 -13.85 1.92 9.55
CA PRO A 213 -13.40 2.43 10.84
C PRO A 213 -14.52 3.18 11.59
N TRP A 214 -15.32 3.97 10.87
CA TRP A 214 -16.42 4.75 11.41
C TRP A 214 -17.61 3.88 11.81
N ILE A 215 -17.93 2.84 11.03
CA ILE A 215 -18.93 1.82 11.36
C ILE A 215 -18.52 1.10 12.65
N CYS A 216 -17.25 0.71 12.79
CA CYS A 216 -16.74 0.07 14.00
C CYS A 216 -16.81 0.98 15.24
N LEU A 217 -16.49 2.27 15.10
CA LEU A 217 -16.66 3.27 16.16
C LEU A 217 -18.13 3.51 16.51
N TYR A 218 -19.02 3.55 15.53
CA TYR A 218 -20.46 3.70 15.74
C TYR A 218 -21.05 2.50 16.48
N ILE A 219 -20.72 1.27 16.08
CA ILE A 219 -21.10 0.03 16.80
C ILE A 219 -20.57 0.09 18.24
N SER A 220 -19.32 0.49 18.44
CA SER A 220 -18.72 0.64 19.78
C SER A 220 -19.49 1.65 20.64
N PHE A 221 -19.91 2.78 20.07
CA PHE A 221 -20.74 3.76 20.75
C PHE A 221 -22.12 3.20 21.10
N VAL A 222 -22.79 2.51 20.16
CA VAL A 222 -24.10 1.87 20.42
C VAL A 222 -23.99 0.84 21.55
N LEU A 223 -22.95 0.00 21.57
CA LEU A 223 -22.72 -1.00 22.64
C LEU A 223 -22.50 -0.35 24.01
N LEU A 224 -21.82 0.80 24.09
CA LEU A 224 -21.66 1.58 25.33
C LEU A 224 -22.94 2.32 25.75
N ARG A 225 -23.90 2.51 24.84
CA ARG A 225 -25.19 3.17 25.09
C ARG A 225 -26.36 2.19 25.23
N CYS A 226 -26.13 0.89 25.11
CA CYS A 226 -27.14 -0.14 25.35
C CYS A 226 -27.69 -0.06 26.78
N HIS A 227 -29.00 -0.14 26.93
CA HIS A 227 -29.67 -0.14 28.24
C HIS A 227 -29.37 -1.41 29.05
N ASN A 228 -29.08 -2.53 28.39
CA ASN A 228 -28.72 -3.78 29.04
C ASN A 228 -27.28 -3.72 29.56
N TRP A 229 -27.13 -3.63 30.90
CA TRP A 229 -25.83 -3.49 31.56
C TRP A 229 -24.88 -4.68 31.29
N TYR A 230 -25.40 -5.90 31.06
CA TYR A 230 -24.57 -7.07 30.72
C TYR A 230 -23.83 -6.88 29.40
N ILE A 231 -24.47 -6.24 28.41
CA ILE A 231 -23.85 -5.91 27.11
C ILE A 231 -22.75 -4.86 27.32
N VAL A 232 -23.04 -3.80 28.07
CA VAL A 232 -22.08 -2.72 28.36
C VAL A 232 -20.86 -3.27 29.12
N ALA A 233 -21.08 -4.07 30.17
CA ALA A 233 -20.02 -4.68 30.97
C ALA A 233 -19.17 -5.66 30.13
N SER A 234 -19.80 -6.48 29.30
CA SER A 234 -19.09 -7.39 28.37
C SER A 234 -18.25 -6.63 27.35
N PHE A 235 -18.76 -5.50 26.84
CA PHE A 235 -18.01 -4.66 25.91
C PHE A 235 -16.86 -3.92 26.59
N ILE A 236 -17.03 -3.42 27.82
CA ILE A 236 -15.94 -2.84 28.63
C ILE A 236 -14.87 -3.88 28.94
N ALA A 237 -15.25 -5.13 29.24
CA ALA A 237 -14.32 -6.24 29.42
C ALA A 237 -13.53 -6.54 28.12
N TYR A 238 -14.20 -6.54 26.96
CA TYR A 238 -13.54 -6.64 25.66
C TYR A 238 -12.57 -5.47 25.38
N LEU A 239 -12.95 -4.22 25.65
CA LEU A 239 -12.08 -3.06 25.48
C LEU A 239 -10.85 -3.14 26.41
N THR A 240 -11.05 -3.53 27.66
CA THR A 240 -9.97 -3.77 28.63
C THR A 240 -9.03 -4.87 28.11
N TRP A 241 -9.58 -6.00 27.67
CA TRP A 241 -8.79 -7.08 27.07
C TRP A 241 -8.01 -6.61 25.83
N MET A 242 -8.65 -5.84 24.95
CA MET A 242 -8.04 -5.29 23.74
C MET A 242 -6.87 -4.35 24.05
N VAL A 243 -6.98 -3.51 25.08
CA VAL A 243 -5.94 -2.54 25.45
C VAL A 243 -4.74 -3.22 26.12
N PHE A 244 -4.98 -4.16 27.04
CA PHE A 244 -3.91 -4.74 27.87
C PHE A 244 -3.32 -6.05 27.32
N PHE A 245 -4.11 -6.89 26.65
CA PHE A 245 -3.71 -8.28 26.31
C PHE A 245 -3.63 -8.57 24.81
N GLN A 246 -4.35 -7.82 23.95
CA GLN A 246 -4.34 -8.08 22.51
C GLN A 246 -2.96 -7.78 21.90
N THR A 247 -2.32 -8.83 21.35
CA THR A 247 -0.97 -8.77 20.76
C THR A 247 -0.94 -9.13 19.28
N PHE A 248 -2.08 -9.45 18.65
CA PHE A 248 -2.16 -9.96 17.28
C PHE A 248 -1.41 -9.11 16.25
N SER A 249 -1.59 -7.79 16.27
CA SER A 249 -0.94 -6.85 15.35
C SER A 249 0.59 -6.87 15.42
N ARG A 250 1.16 -7.27 16.56
CA ARG A 250 2.61 -7.36 16.82
C ARG A 250 3.16 -8.77 16.64
N ARG A 251 2.29 -9.77 16.55
CA ARG A 251 2.65 -11.20 16.55
C ARG A 251 2.28 -11.92 15.25
N GLY A 252 2.35 -11.21 14.13
CA GLY A 252 2.10 -11.77 12.79
C GLY A 252 0.62 -11.91 12.41
N GLY A 253 -0.30 -11.27 13.16
CA GLY A 253 -1.71 -11.20 12.83
C GLY A 253 -2.45 -12.54 12.96
N LEU A 254 -3.66 -12.58 12.44
CA LEU A 254 -4.56 -13.72 12.40
C LEU A 254 -4.93 -14.08 10.95
N LYS A 255 -3.97 -14.04 10.01
CA LYS A 255 -4.16 -14.18 8.55
C LYS A 255 -5.15 -15.30 8.15
N GLN A 256 -6.40 -14.94 7.90
CA GLN A 256 -7.51 -15.82 7.51
C GLN A 256 -7.63 -15.90 5.99
N GLN A 257 -7.38 -17.06 5.40
CA GLN A 257 -7.38 -17.18 3.94
C GLN A 257 -8.77 -17.00 3.30
N TRP A 258 -9.83 -17.50 3.95
CA TRP A 258 -11.20 -17.32 3.46
C TRP A 258 -11.57 -15.83 3.35
N LEU A 259 -11.12 -15.00 4.30
CA LEU A 259 -11.40 -13.56 4.31
C LEU A 259 -10.62 -12.84 3.21
N ARG A 260 -9.38 -13.25 2.96
CA ARG A 260 -8.51 -12.65 1.92
C ARG A 260 -8.89 -13.04 0.50
N ARG A 261 -9.58 -14.18 0.33
CA ARG A 261 -10.06 -14.73 -0.95
C ARG A 261 -11.54 -14.43 -1.23
N LEU A 262 -12.18 -13.53 -0.46
CA LEU A 262 -13.53 -13.08 -0.79
C LEU A 262 -13.54 -12.33 -2.12
N GLU A 263 -14.51 -12.66 -2.97
CA GLU A 263 -14.82 -12.00 -4.25
C GLU A 263 -15.06 -10.47 -4.12
N TRP A 264 -15.36 -10.02 -2.90
CA TRP A 264 -15.33 -8.63 -2.48
C TRP A 264 -14.04 -7.89 -2.86
N TRP A 265 -12.89 -8.57 -2.79
CA TRP A 265 -11.59 -7.97 -3.14
C TRP A 265 -11.35 -7.93 -4.65
N THR A 266 -11.94 -8.83 -5.43
CA THR A 266 -11.98 -8.74 -6.90
C THR A 266 -12.62 -7.42 -7.31
N TRP A 267 -13.78 -7.07 -6.74
CA TRP A 267 -14.46 -5.78 -7.02
C TRP A 267 -13.70 -4.57 -6.48
N PHE A 268 -12.80 -4.75 -5.51
CA PHE A 268 -11.87 -3.71 -5.07
C PHE A 268 -10.80 -3.49 -6.15
N ALA A 269 -10.17 -4.54 -6.65
CA ALA A 269 -9.16 -4.47 -7.71
C ALA A 269 -9.73 -3.90 -9.02
N GLU A 270 -10.90 -4.37 -9.45
CA GLU A 270 -11.60 -3.87 -10.65
C GLU A 270 -12.06 -2.40 -10.55
N TYR A 271 -12.07 -1.81 -9.35
CA TYR A 271 -12.40 -0.39 -9.22
C TYR A 271 -11.28 0.49 -9.80
N PHE A 272 -10.03 0.09 -9.55
CA PHE A 272 -8.78 0.80 -9.87
C PHE A 272 -7.89 0.04 -10.88
N PRO A 273 -8.47 -0.80 -11.76
CA PRO A 273 -7.75 -1.88 -12.45
C PRO A 273 -6.38 -2.28 -11.87
N ILE A 274 -6.38 -2.88 -10.68
CA ILE A 274 -5.12 -3.18 -9.95
C ILE A 274 -4.44 -4.41 -10.53
N HIS A 275 -3.16 -4.28 -10.88
CA HIS A 275 -2.33 -5.35 -11.42
C HIS A 275 -1.03 -5.53 -10.63
N LEU A 276 -0.70 -6.78 -10.31
CA LEU A 276 0.53 -7.16 -9.63
C LEU A 276 1.47 -7.88 -10.61
N HIS A 277 2.59 -7.23 -10.92
CA HIS A 277 3.61 -7.69 -11.85
C HIS A 277 4.80 -8.31 -11.10
N LYS A 278 5.01 -9.59 -11.32
CA LYS A 278 6.19 -10.34 -10.88
C LYS A 278 7.30 -10.15 -11.90
N THR A 279 8.43 -9.55 -11.51
CA THR A 279 9.58 -9.38 -12.42
C THR A 279 10.73 -10.35 -12.14
N CYS A 280 10.68 -11.08 -11.02
CA CYS A 280 11.70 -12.05 -10.62
C CYS A 280 11.10 -13.18 -9.76
N GLU A 281 11.84 -14.27 -9.60
CA GLU A 281 11.54 -15.33 -8.64
C GLU A 281 12.06 -14.97 -7.24
N LEU A 282 11.25 -15.25 -6.20
CA LEU A 282 11.63 -15.08 -4.81
C LEU A 282 11.57 -16.45 -4.10
N PRO A 283 12.70 -17.15 -3.92
CA PRO A 283 12.71 -18.44 -3.24
C PRO A 283 12.26 -18.32 -1.77
N PRO A 284 11.41 -19.23 -1.26
CA PRO A 284 10.93 -19.18 0.13
C PRO A 284 11.96 -19.64 1.17
N ASP A 285 13.25 -19.68 0.81
CA ASP A 285 14.37 -20.13 1.65
C ASP A 285 14.85 -19.06 2.66
N ARG A 286 14.41 -17.80 2.49
CA ARG A 286 14.83 -16.65 3.30
C ARG A 286 13.65 -15.73 3.61
N PRO A 287 13.76 -14.86 4.64
CA PRO A 287 12.79 -13.79 4.87
C PRO A 287 13.04 -12.62 3.90
N TYR A 288 11.98 -11.85 3.61
CA TYR A 288 12.06 -10.65 2.77
C TYR A 288 11.43 -9.43 3.45
N LEU A 289 12.01 -8.27 3.16
CA LEU A 289 11.46 -6.96 3.51
C LEU A 289 11.17 -6.20 2.21
N PHE A 290 9.91 -6.20 1.81
CA PHE A 290 9.44 -5.44 0.66
C PHE A 290 9.24 -3.98 1.07
N GLY A 291 9.75 -3.04 0.27
CA GLY A 291 9.52 -1.62 0.44
C GLY A 291 8.69 -1.08 -0.73
N CYS A 292 7.46 -0.66 -0.44
CA CYS A 292 6.49 -0.17 -1.43
C CYS A 292 6.53 1.35 -1.55
N HIS A 293 6.49 1.83 -2.80
CA HIS A 293 6.50 3.25 -3.20
C HIS A 293 5.57 3.48 -4.40
N PRO A 294 5.04 4.69 -4.61
CA PRO A 294 4.86 5.71 -3.58
C PRO A 294 3.82 5.24 -2.55
N HIS A 295 3.68 5.99 -1.47
CA HIS A 295 2.67 5.73 -0.44
C HIS A 295 1.26 6.11 -0.89
N GLY A 296 1.12 7.05 -1.82
CA GLY A 296 -0.16 7.69 -2.09
C GLY A 296 -0.74 8.35 -0.83
N ILE A 297 -2.04 8.60 -0.83
CA ILE A 297 -2.76 9.10 0.36
C ILE A 297 -2.86 8.00 1.44
N ILE A 298 -3.20 6.77 1.05
CA ILE A 298 -3.48 5.63 1.96
C ILE A 298 -3.09 4.25 1.37
N SER A 299 -2.27 4.21 0.31
CA SER A 299 -1.66 2.97 -0.21
C SER A 299 -2.66 1.86 -0.60
N LEU A 300 -3.64 2.18 -1.45
CA LEU A 300 -4.72 1.25 -1.80
C LEU A 300 -4.24 0.08 -2.67
N GLY A 301 -3.28 0.32 -3.57
CA GLY A 301 -2.59 -0.74 -4.31
C GLY A 301 -1.84 -1.67 -3.39
N ALA A 302 -1.11 -1.13 -2.42
CA ALA A 302 -0.39 -1.94 -1.42
C ALA A 302 -1.35 -2.75 -0.53
N PHE A 303 -2.50 -2.19 -0.15
CA PHE A 303 -3.53 -2.93 0.56
C PHE A 303 -4.07 -4.10 -0.29
N CYS A 304 -4.53 -3.82 -1.51
CA CYS A 304 -5.15 -4.84 -2.36
C CYS A 304 -4.15 -5.96 -2.69
N ASN A 305 -2.95 -5.60 -3.16
CA ASN A 305 -1.94 -6.55 -3.62
C ASN A 305 -1.33 -7.42 -2.51
N PHE A 306 -1.26 -6.95 -1.26
CA PHE A 306 -0.46 -7.61 -0.22
C PHE A 306 -1.22 -7.98 1.06
N ALA A 307 -2.44 -7.45 1.27
CA ALA A 307 -3.32 -7.91 2.34
C ALA A 307 -4.43 -8.85 1.86
N THR A 308 -4.79 -8.82 0.57
CA THR A 308 -5.84 -9.69 -0.01
C THR A 308 -5.22 -10.70 -0.99
N GLU A 309 -6.03 -11.52 -1.66
CA GLU A 309 -5.60 -12.35 -2.79
C GLU A 309 -6.21 -11.90 -4.14
N ALA A 310 -6.79 -10.70 -4.23
CA ALA A 310 -7.46 -10.21 -5.44
C ALA A 310 -6.58 -10.17 -6.70
N THR A 311 -5.26 -10.04 -6.52
CA THR A 311 -4.27 -10.03 -7.61
C THR A 311 -3.32 -11.22 -7.57
N GLY A 312 -3.68 -12.27 -6.81
CA GLY A 312 -2.98 -13.57 -6.79
C GLY A 312 -1.55 -13.51 -6.24
N PHE A 313 -1.34 -12.87 -5.08
CA PHE A 313 0.00 -12.76 -4.50
C PHE A 313 0.59 -14.13 -4.15
N GLU A 314 -0.18 -15.01 -3.50
CA GLU A 314 0.29 -16.35 -3.10
C GLU A 314 0.54 -17.29 -4.30
N GLU A 315 -0.12 -17.03 -5.44
CA GLU A 315 0.14 -17.73 -6.71
C GLU A 315 1.43 -17.24 -7.36
N LYS A 316 1.64 -15.92 -7.40
CA LYS A 316 2.83 -15.30 -7.98
C LYS A 316 4.09 -15.57 -7.14
N PHE A 317 3.98 -15.61 -5.83
CA PHE A 317 5.10 -15.78 -4.88
C PHE A 317 4.85 -16.97 -3.92
N PRO A 318 4.86 -18.21 -4.43
CA PRO A 318 4.54 -19.39 -3.64
C PRO A 318 5.51 -19.57 -2.47
N GLY A 319 4.95 -19.84 -1.29
CA GLY A 319 5.72 -19.99 -0.04
C GLY A 319 6.11 -18.68 0.66
N ILE A 320 5.93 -17.51 0.02
CA ILE A 320 6.20 -16.21 0.66
C ILE A 320 5.04 -15.81 1.58
N ASN A 321 5.22 -15.98 2.88
CA ASN A 321 4.20 -15.68 3.89
C ASN A 321 4.23 -14.19 4.29
N LEU A 322 3.79 -13.32 3.38
CA LEU A 322 3.85 -11.87 3.53
C LEU A 322 2.87 -11.30 4.58
N ARG A 323 3.26 -10.22 5.28
CA ARG A 323 2.41 -9.38 6.13
C ARG A 323 2.52 -7.91 5.71
N LEU A 324 1.40 -7.27 5.38
CA LEU A 324 1.32 -5.83 5.20
C LEU A 324 1.39 -5.13 6.57
N LEU A 325 2.27 -4.15 6.71
CA LEU A 325 2.46 -3.40 7.95
C LEU A 325 1.84 -2.00 7.85
N THR A 326 1.06 -1.61 8.86
CA THR A 326 0.34 -0.31 8.90
C THR A 326 0.49 0.40 10.25
N LEU A 327 -0.13 1.57 10.39
CA LEU A 327 -0.08 2.40 11.58
C LEU A 327 -0.69 1.70 12.81
N LYS A 328 0.05 1.67 13.93
CA LYS A 328 -0.40 1.07 15.22
C LYS A 328 -1.74 1.61 15.74
N ALA A 329 -2.09 2.86 15.41
CA ALA A 329 -3.36 3.47 15.79
C ALA A 329 -4.59 2.73 15.24
N ASN A 330 -4.50 2.12 14.04
CA ASN A 330 -5.59 1.37 13.43
C ASN A 330 -6.05 0.20 14.32
N PHE A 331 -5.12 -0.42 15.05
CA PHE A 331 -5.39 -1.55 15.94
C PHE A 331 -5.98 -1.17 17.30
N ARG A 332 -6.15 0.14 17.58
CA ARG A 332 -6.86 0.64 18.77
C ARG A 332 -8.35 0.88 18.55
N ILE A 333 -8.80 0.84 17.29
CA ILE A 333 -10.23 0.95 16.97
C ILE A 333 -10.88 -0.42 17.24
N PRO A 334 -11.89 -0.53 18.12
CA PRO A 334 -12.52 -1.81 18.45
C PRO A 334 -13.14 -2.44 17.20
N PHE A 335 -13.13 -3.77 17.12
CA PHE A 335 -13.50 -4.57 15.93
C PHE A 335 -12.60 -4.36 14.70
N TYR A 336 -12.32 -3.12 14.28
CA TYR A 336 -11.49 -2.81 13.12
C TYR A 336 -10.06 -3.33 13.27
N GLY A 337 -9.45 -3.20 14.45
CA GLY A 337 -8.12 -3.77 14.73
C GLY A 337 -8.09 -5.30 14.64
N LEU A 338 -9.18 -5.97 15.02
CA LEU A 338 -9.33 -7.43 14.87
C LEU A 338 -9.51 -7.80 13.40
N TYR A 339 -10.36 -7.08 12.66
CA TYR A 339 -10.58 -7.26 11.23
C TYR A 339 -9.29 -7.12 10.40
N LEU A 340 -8.51 -6.05 10.63
CA LEU A 340 -7.18 -5.90 10.01
C LEU A 340 -6.25 -7.06 10.38
N SER A 341 -6.25 -7.49 11.65
CA SER A 341 -5.46 -8.66 12.07
C SER A 341 -5.91 -9.92 11.34
N MET A 342 -7.21 -10.13 11.11
CA MET A 342 -7.75 -11.26 10.35
C MET A 342 -7.35 -11.23 8.87
N LEU A 343 -7.17 -10.05 8.27
CA LEU A 343 -6.56 -9.92 6.93
C LEU A 343 -5.06 -10.23 6.92
N GLY A 344 -4.43 -10.47 8.08
CA GLY A 344 -2.99 -10.65 8.20
C GLY A 344 -2.21 -9.33 8.19
N ILE A 345 -2.88 -8.19 8.39
CA ILE A 345 -2.24 -6.89 8.52
C ILE A 345 -1.71 -6.75 9.95
N CYS A 346 -0.47 -6.28 10.08
CA CYS A 346 0.23 -6.10 11.34
C CYS A 346 0.61 -4.62 11.54
N ASP A 347 1.05 -4.23 12.73
CA ASP A 347 1.57 -2.87 12.93
C ASP A 347 3.03 -2.75 12.51
N ALA A 348 3.41 -1.56 12.02
CA ALA A 348 4.74 -1.25 11.52
C ALA A 348 5.80 -0.96 12.62
N SER A 349 5.60 -1.44 13.85
CA SER A 349 6.62 -1.31 14.90
C SER A 349 7.80 -2.24 14.67
N LYS A 350 8.99 -1.82 15.12
CA LYS A 350 10.20 -2.65 15.09
C LYS A 350 10.04 -4.00 15.81
N GLU A 351 9.22 -4.04 16.87
CA GLU A 351 8.83 -5.27 17.59
C GLU A 351 8.14 -6.25 16.63
N SER A 352 7.08 -5.80 15.96
CA SER A 352 6.32 -6.55 14.96
C SER A 352 7.19 -7.02 13.78
N CYS A 353 8.01 -6.12 13.21
CA CYS A 353 8.89 -6.45 12.10
C CYS A 353 9.85 -7.60 12.45
N ASN A 354 10.53 -7.53 13.60
CA ASN A 354 11.45 -8.60 14.02
C ASN A 354 10.68 -9.89 14.30
N TYR A 355 9.57 -9.85 15.05
CA TYR A 355 8.80 -11.05 15.38
C TYR A 355 8.37 -11.85 14.13
N ILE A 356 7.97 -11.15 13.06
CA ILE A 356 7.55 -11.80 11.81
C ILE A 356 8.76 -12.40 11.08
N LEU A 357 9.86 -11.64 10.94
CA LEU A 357 11.04 -12.06 10.18
C LEU A 357 11.89 -13.12 10.90
N GLU A 358 11.91 -13.14 12.23
CA GLU A 358 12.65 -14.12 13.04
C GLU A 358 11.97 -15.50 13.05
N LYS A 359 10.70 -15.61 12.64
CA LYS A 359 9.87 -16.81 12.85
C LYS A 359 10.22 -18.01 11.95
N SER A 360 10.49 -17.80 10.66
CA SER A 360 10.97 -18.84 9.72
C SER A 360 11.38 -18.22 8.39
N ALA A 361 12.09 -18.99 7.57
CA ALA A 361 12.18 -18.75 6.12
C ALA A 361 10.79 -18.54 5.49
N GLY A 362 10.72 -17.76 4.41
CA GLY A 362 9.47 -17.39 3.73
C GLY A 362 8.62 -16.33 4.46
N ASN A 363 8.67 -16.22 5.79
CA ASN A 363 7.97 -15.15 6.51
C ASN A 363 8.57 -13.79 6.15
N SER A 364 7.70 -12.90 5.67
CA SER A 364 8.14 -11.65 5.04
C SER A 364 7.22 -10.50 5.46
N ILE A 365 7.73 -9.28 5.37
CA ILE A 365 6.95 -8.06 5.64
C ILE A 365 6.97 -7.13 4.44
N ILE A 366 5.90 -6.36 4.25
CA ILE A 366 5.91 -5.20 3.36
C ILE A 366 5.61 -3.92 4.13
N LEU A 367 6.46 -2.92 3.91
CA LEU A 367 6.39 -1.58 4.47
C LEU A 367 6.22 -0.57 3.35
N VAL A 368 5.28 0.37 3.52
CA VAL A 368 5.17 1.52 2.63
C VAL A 368 6.11 2.61 3.15
N LEU A 369 7.33 2.65 2.60
CA LEU A 369 8.47 3.30 3.28
C LEU A 369 8.35 4.82 3.38
N GLY A 370 7.66 5.47 2.44
CA GLY A 370 7.35 6.91 2.46
C GLY A 370 6.40 7.34 3.58
N GLY A 371 5.57 6.40 4.07
CA GLY A 371 4.68 6.58 5.21
C GLY A 371 3.78 7.82 5.13
N ALA A 372 3.29 8.23 6.29
CA ALA A 372 2.45 9.42 6.45
C ALA A 372 3.10 10.75 5.98
N LYS A 373 4.40 10.79 5.66
CA LYS A 373 5.02 12.05 5.19
C LYS A 373 4.91 12.21 3.70
N GLU A 374 5.25 11.16 2.96
CA GLU A 374 5.07 11.11 1.51
C GLU A 374 3.61 11.28 1.10
N SER A 375 2.66 10.87 1.96
CA SER A 375 1.23 11.13 1.73
C SER A 375 0.85 12.62 1.70
N LEU A 376 1.68 13.54 2.18
CA LEU A 376 1.46 15.00 2.03
C LEU A 376 1.93 15.53 0.66
N ASP A 377 2.62 14.70 -0.12
CA ASP A 377 3.20 15.01 -1.43
C ASP A 377 2.68 14.11 -2.57
N ALA A 378 1.89 13.09 -2.24
CA ALA A 378 1.12 12.28 -3.19
C ALA A 378 0.13 13.13 -4.00
N ARG A 379 0.57 13.55 -5.20
CA ARG A 379 -0.21 14.31 -6.19
C ARG A 379 0.01 13.70 -7.58
N PRO A 380 -0.97 13.79 -8.49
CA PRO A 380 -0.74 13.53 -9.91
C PRO A 380 0.41 14.39 -10.42
N SER A 381 1.48 13.77 -10.93
CA SER A 381 2.75 14.44 -11.20
C SER A 381 3.68 13.58 -12.07
N ASN A 382 4.47 14.24 -12.91
CA ASN A 382 5.58 13.62 -13.64
C ASN A 382 6.83 13.42 -12.75
N GLU A 383 6.95 14.18 -11.65
CA GLU A 383 7.97 14.00 -10.61
C GLU A 383 7.37 13.26 -9.41
N TYR A 384 7.85 12.05 -9.16
CA TYR A 384 7.48 11.22 -8.01
C TYR A 384 8.37 11.58 -6.80
N ILE A 385 7.81 12.32 -5.85
CA ILE A 385 8.50 12.74 -4.63
C ILE A 385 8.44 11.59 -3.60
N LEU A 386 9.60 10.98 -3.31
CA LEU A 386 9.72 9.83 -2.39
C LEU A 386 10.49 10.19 -1.12
N THR A 387 9.87 10.05 0.05
CA THR A 387 10.47 10.32 1.37
C THR A 387 11.32 9.13 1.83
N LEU A 388 12.45 8.91 1.16
CA LEU A 388 13.31 7.74 1.36
C LEU A 388 14.76 8.09 1.80
N LYS A 389 15.24 9.30 1.50
CA LYS A 389 16.67 9.69 1.55
C LYS A 389 17.34 9.49 2.92
N ASN A 390 16.61 9.72 4.02
CA ASN A 390 17.09 9.47 5.39
C ASN A 390 16.43 8.25 6.06
N ARG A 391 15.55 7.52 5.37
CA ARG A 391 14.74 6.45 5.97
C ARG A 391 15.47 5.11 5.98
N LYS A 392 16.54 5.05 6.75
CA LYS A 392 17.48 3.92 6.81
C LYS A 392 17.07 2.80 7.79
N GLY A 393 16.01 3.01 8.57
CA GLY A 393 15.56 2.08 9.62
C GLY A 393 15.15 0.69 9.11
N PHE A 394 14.59 0.60 7.90
CA PHE A 394 14.20 -0.70 7.32
C PHE A 394 15.42 -1.54 6.93
N VAL A 395 16.50 -0.92 6.43
CA VAL A 395 17.77 -1.60 6.15
C VAL A 395 18.37 -2.19 7.43
N LYS A 396 18.33 -1.45 8.55
CA LYS A 396 18.75 -1.95 9.86
C LYS A 396 17.92 -3.14 10.35
N ILE A 397 16.62 -3.18 10.03
CA ILE A 397 15.76 -4.34 10.30
C ILE A 397 16.14 -5.51 9.38
N GLY A 398 16.36 -5.27 8.09
CA GLY A 398 16.79 -6.28 7.13
C GLY A 398 18.08 -6.98 7.56
N LEU A 399 19.13 -6.20 7.86
CA LEU A 399 20.44 -6.70 8.33
C LEU A 399 20.36 -7.51 9.63
N ALA A 400 19.53 -7.09 10.59
CA ALA A 400 19.38 -7.82 11.87
C ALA A 400 18.72 -9.20 11.70
N ASN A 401 17.91 -9.37 10.64
CA ASN A 401 17.11 -10.57 10.40
C ASN A 401 17.62 -11.42 9.23
N GLY A 402 18.58 -10.92 8.43
CA GLY A 402 18.95 -11.53 7.14
C GLY A 402 17.84 -11.44 6.09
N ALA A 403 16.93 -10.48 6.25
CA ALA A 403 15.79 -10.31 5.35
C ALA A 403 16.21 -9.51 4.12
N SER A 404 16.11 -10.12 2.94
CA SER A 404 16.54 -9.49 1.69
C SER A 404 15.58 -8.36 1.30
N LEU A 405 16.10 -7.22 0.85
CA LEU A 405 15.29 -6.04 0.56
C LEU A 405 14.71 -6.13 -0.84
N VAL A 406 13.40 -5.95 -0.99
CA VAL A 406 12.71 -6.02 -2.28
C VAL A 406 12.13 -4.64 -2.62
N PRO A 407 12.59 -3.95 -3.68
CA PRO A 407 11.97 -2.71 -4.14
C PRO A 407 10.63 -3.04 -4.82
N VAL A 408 9.58 -2.30 -4.44
CA VAL A 408 8.24 -2.41 -5.03
C VAL A 408 7.77 -1.03 -5.43
N PHE A 409 7.34 -0.88 -6.69
CA PHE A 409 6.86 0.40 -7.23
C PHE A 409 5.46 0.27 -7.82
N SER A 410 4.53 1.16 -7.43
CA SER A 410 3.13 1.20 -7.85
C SER A 410 2.85 2.47 -8.67
N PHE A 411 2.78 2.34 -9.99
CA PHE A 411 2.30 3.42 -10.86
C PHE A 411 0.80 3.65 -10.62
N GLY A 412 0.32 4.88 -10.76
CA GLY A 412 -1.10 5.23 -10.56
C GLY A 412 -1.55 5.52 -9.10
N GLU A 413 -0.77 5.10 -8.09
CA GLU A 413 -1.15 5.25 -6.67
C GLU A 413 -1.26 6.73 -6.21
N ASN A 414 -0.52 7.64 -6.85
CA ASN A 414 -0.64 9.09 -6.59
C ASN A 414 -1.82 9.75 -7.32
N ASP A 415 -2.40 9.10 -8.34
CA ASP A 415 -3.48 9.66 -9.17
C ASP A 415 -4.88 9.41 -8.59
N LEU A 416 -4.95 8.64 -7.50
CA LEU A 416 -6.19 8.29 -6.81
C LEU A 416 -6.90 9.48 -6.15
N PHE A 417 -6.20 10.59 -5.91
CA PHE A 417 -6.74 11.77 -5.25
C PHE A 417 -6.02 13.06 -5.68
N ASP A 418 -6.78 14.15 -5.79
CA ASP A 418 -6.20 15.50 -5.77
C ASP A 418 -5.81 15.86 -4.34
N GLN A 419 -4.72 16.60 -4.14
CA GLN A 419 -4.48 17.31 -2.88
C GLN A 419 -4.67 18.81 -3.03
N VAL A 420 -5.26 19.44 -2.01
CA VAL A 420 -5.26 20.90 -1.88
C VAL A 420 -3.82 21.39 -1.82
N PRO A 421 -3.41 22.39 -2.64
CA PRO A 421 -2.03 22.88 -2.68
C PRO A 421 -1.49 23.24 -1.29
N ASN A 422 -0.50 22.46 -0.83
CA ASN A 422 0.11 22.57 0.49
C ASN A 422 1.66 22.71 0.39
N PRO A 423 2.18 23.69 -0.38
CA PRO A 423 3.61 23.82 -0.61
C PRO A 423 4.39 24.00 0.70
N GLN A 424 5.69 23.66 0.67
CA GLN A 424 6.56 23.80 1.84
C GLN A 424 6.56 25.24 2.37
N GLY A 425 6.61 25.37 3.69
CA GLY A 425 6.49 26.67 4.37
C GLY A 425 5.07 27.26 4.48
N SER A 426 4.08 26.75 3.74
CA SER A 426 2.68 27.23 3.84
C SER A 426 2.06 27.00 5.22
N LYS A 427 1.04 27.80 5.57
CA LYS A 427 0.29 27.67 6.83
C LYS A 427 -0.34 26.27 6.95
N ILE A 428 -0.92 25.75 5.87
CA ILE A 428 -1.54 24.42 5.81
C ILE A 428 -0.49 23.32 6.08
N ARG A 429 0.64 23.34 5.35
CA ARG A 429 1.73 22.36 5.54
C ARG A 429 2.29 22.41 6.97
N LYS A 430 2.48 23.61 7.54
CA LYS A 430 2.93 23.79 8.94
C LYS A 430 1.95 23.16 9.94
N ILE A 431 0.63 23.31 9.74
CA ILE A 431 -0.40 22.67 10.57
C ILE A 431 -0.36 21.14 10.40
N GLN A 432 -0.32 20.64 9.16
CA GLN A 432 -0.26 19.20 8.87
C GLN A 432 0.96 18.53 9.50
N ILE A 433 2.15 19.15 9.41
CA ILE A 433 3.38 18.66 10.06
C ILE A 433 3.23 18.69 11.59
N LYS A 434 2.60 19.71 12.17
CA LYS A 434 2.38 19.81 13.63
C LYS A 434 1.43 18.72 14.14
N ILE A 435 0.35 18.44 13.39
CA ILE A 435 -0.58 17.34 13.65
C ILE A 435 0.13 16.00 13.53
N GLN A 436 0.88 15.79 12.44
CA GLN A 436 1.65 14.56 12.21
C GLN A 436 2.65 14.27 13.34
N LYS A 437 3.42 15.27 13.77
CA LYS A 437 4.37 15.12 14.89
C LYS A 437 3.68 14.79 16.22
N ARG A 438 2.44 15.25 16.44
CA ARG A 438 1.68 15.00 17.68
C ARG A 438 0.95 13.65 17.67
N LEU A 439 0.40 13.24 16.53
CA LEU A 439 -0.54 12.11 16.44
C LEU A 439 0.02 10.88 15.71
N GLY A 440 1.15 11.01 15.03
CA GLY A 440 1.79 9.91 14.29
C GLY A 440 1.16 9.59 12.93
N TYR A 441 0.16 10.36 12.50
CA TYR A 441 -0.46 10.27 11.17
C TYR A 441 -0.63 11.64 10.55
N ALA A 442 -0.54 11.71 9.22
CA ALA A 442 -0.82 12.93 8.48
C ALA A 442 -2.31 13.05 8.18
N THR A 443 -2.76 14.29 8.05
CA THR A 443 -4.09 14.65 7.57
C THR A 443 -3.93 15.41 6.24
N PRO A 444 -3.62 14.71 5.13
CA PRO A 444 -3.68 15.34 3.81
C PRO A 444 -5.11 15.86 3.57
N PHE A 445 -5.21 17.10 3.08
CA PHE A 445 -6.50 17.63 2.63
C PHE A 445 -6.64 17.24 1.16
N PHE A 446 -7.31 16.12 0.94
CA PHE A 446 -7.50 15.55 -0.39
C PHE A 446 -8.95 15.69 -0.87
N ARG A 447 -9.10 15.67 -2.19
CA ARG A 447 -10.38 15.58 -2.89
C ARG A 447 -10.30 14.38 -3.83
N GLY A 448 -11.26 13.49 -3.72
CA GLY A 448 -11.58 12.54 -4.78
C GLY A 448 -12.98 12.82 -5.31
N ARG A 449 -13.65 11.77 -5.77
CA ARG A 449 -15.03 11.82 -6.26
C ARG A 449 -16.05 11.54 -5.15
N GLY A 450 -17.29 11.97 -5.37
CA GLY A 450 -18.44 11.60 -4.55
C GLY A 450 -19.02 10.25 -4.94
N ILE A 451 -20.01 9.79 -4.15
CA ILE A 451 -20.76 8.56 -4.39
C ILE A 451 -21.63 8.70 -5.66
N PHE A 452 -22.36 9.82 -5.75
CA PHE A 452 -23.30 10.13 -6.84
C PHE A 452 -22.93 11.37 -7.66
N GLN A 453 -21.95 12.16 -7.22
CA GLN A 453 -21.45 13.36 -7.92
C GLN A 453 -19.95 13.17 -8.11
N TYR A 454 -19.46 13.13 -9.35
CA TYR A 454 -18.05 12.77 -9.58
C TYR A 454 -17.07 13.92 -9.34
N ALA A 455 -17.53 15.18 -9.32
CA ALA A 455 -16.66 16.35 -9.18
C ALA A 455 -16.01 16.54 -7.80
N VAL A 456 -16.65 16.10 -6.70
CA VAL A 456 -16.15 16.31 -5.32
C VAL A 456 -16.62 15.20 -4.39
N GLY A 457 -15.70 14.61 -3.63
CA GLY A 457 -16.00 13.75 -2.49
C GLY A 457 -14.78 13.08 -1.86
N PHE A 458 -15.03 12.02 -1.08
CA PHE A 458 -14.02 11.30 -0.30
C PHE A 458 -13.62 9.94 -0.90
N LEU A 459 -14.33 9.47 -1.94
CA LEU A 459 -13.94 8.23 -2.63
C LEU A 459 -12.82 8.54 -3.61
N PRO A 460 -11.82 7.66 -3.76
CA PRO A 460 -10.73 7.87 -4.70
C PRO A 460 -11.22 7.81 -6.16
N ASN A 461 -10.47 8.48 -7.03
CA ASN A 461 -10.61 8.44 -8.47
C ASN A 461 -10.34 7.01 -9.01
N ARG A 462 -10.85 6.71 -10.20
CA ARG A 462 -10.71 5.40 -10.84
C ARG A 462 -9.55 5.41 -11.84
N HIS A 463 -8.32 5.39 -11.33
CA HIS A 463 -7.11 5.20 -12.14
C HIS A 463 -6.60 3.77 -11.99
N ALA A 464 -5.88 3.27 -13.00
CA ALA A 464 -5.19 1.99 -12.95
C ALA A 464 -4.08 2.01 -11.88
N ILE A 465 -3.76 0.86 -11.27
CA ILE A 465 -2.61 0.74 -10.36
C ILE A 465 -1.78 -0.47 -10.75
N ASP A 466 -0.59 -0.23 -11.29
CA ASP A 466 0.34 -1.27 -11.71
C ASP A 466 1.53 -1.36 -10.76
N THR A 467 1.54 -2.40 -9.91
CA THR A 467 2.57 -2.65 -8.92
C THR A 467 3.59 -3.66 -9.43
N TYR A 468 4.86 -3.26 -9.53
CA TYR A 468 5.98 -4.10 -9.94
C TYR A 468 6.82 -4.50 -8.72
N VAL A 469 7.12 -5.79 -8.60
CA VAL A 469 7.99 -6.36 -7.56
C VAL A 469 9.36 -6.65 -8.18
N GLY A 470 10.35 -5.82 -7.84
CA GLY A 470 11.71 -5.90 -8.39
C GLY A 470 12.61 -6.94 -7.73
N GLU A 471 13.87 -7.00 -8.17
CA GLU A 471 14.86 -7.98 -7.72
C GLU A 471 15.29 -7.80 -6.25
N PRO A 472 15.52 -8.89 -5.50
CA PRO A 472 15.91 -8.83 -4.10
C PRO A 472 17.39 -8.46 -3.92
N ILE A 473 17.67 -7.47 -3.08
CA ILE A 473 19.02 -7.17 -2.58
C ILE A 473 19.29 -8.07 -1.38
N HIS A 474 20.26 -8.96 -1.52
CA HIS A 474 20.59 -9.92 -0.47
C HIS A 474 21.35 -9.25 0.68
N LEU A 475 20.83 -9.41 1.90
CA LEU A 475 21.44 -8.90 3.12
C LEU A 475 22.02 -10.05 3.97
N PRO A 476 23.27 -9.95 4.46
CA PRO A 476 23.77 -10.86 5.47
C PRO A 476 23.03 -10.64 6.79
N ARG A 477 22.82 -11.70 7.57
CA ARG A 477 22.33 -11.58 8.95
C ARG A 477 23.48 -11.16 9.86
N LEU A 478 23.37 -9.97 10.46
CA LEU A 478 24.37 -9.41 11.36
C LEU A 478 23.82 -9.26 12.79
N ALA A 479 24.69 -9.50 13.78
CA ALA A 479 24.41 -9.15 15.16
C ALA A 479 24.25 -7.62 15.32
N ARG A 480 23.37 -7.17 16.22
CA ARG A 480 22.89 -5.77 16.26
C ARG A 480 23.97 -4.73 16.58
N ASP A 481 25.01 -5.16 17.28
CA ASP A 481 26.27 -4.47 17.58
C ASP A 481 27.16 -4.29 16.35
N LYS A 482 27.12 -5.23 15.40
CA LYS A 482 27.92 -5.22 14.15
C LYS A 482 27.27 -4.44 13.01
N ILE A 483 26.06 -3.90 13.19
CA ILE A 483 25.36 -3.11 12.18
C ILE A 483 25.79 -1.65 12.31
N THR A 484 26.86 -1.28 11.59
CA THR A 484 27.39 0.08 11.56
C THR A 484 26.62 0.99 10.58
N PRO A 485 26.70 2.33 10.72
CA PRO A 485 26.10 3.27 9.78
C PRO A 485 26.57 3.08 8.33
N GLU A 486 27.83 2.73 8.11
CA GLU A 486 28.43 2.59 6.77
C GLU A 486 27.83 1.40 6.02
N ILE A 487 27.58 0.28 6.72
CA ILE A 487 26.90 -0.90 6.17
C ILE A 487 25.44 -0.57 5.84
N ILE A 488 24.76 0.17 6.72
CA ILE A 488 23.38 0.64 6.49
C ILE A 488 23.34 1.53 5.24
N ASP A 489 24.27 2.47 5.12
CA ASP A 489 24.32 3.45 4.03
C ASP A 489 24.63 2.80 2.68
N LYS A 490 25.54 1.82 2.66
CA LYS A 490 25.79 0.97 1.48
C LYS A 490 24.51 0.33 0.97
N TYR A 491 23.84 -0.46 1.80
CA TYR A 491 22.64 -1.21 1.38
C TYR A 491 21.41 -0.31 1.15
N HIS A 492 21.36 0.86 1.80
CA HIS A 492 20.35 1.89 1.51
C HIS A 492 20.56 2.51 0.13
N GLY A 493 21.81 2.80 -0.25
CA GLY A 493 22.17 3.25 -1.59
C GLY A 493 21.85 2.20 -2.66
N GLU A 494 22.25 0.94 -2.45
CA GLU A 494 21.91 -0.18 -3.33
C GLU A 494 20.38 -0.31 -3.53
N TYR A 495 19.60 -0.11 -2.47
CA TYR A 495 18.14 -0.12 -2.51
C TYR A 495 17.54 1.05 -3.29
N MET A 496 18.05 2.26 -3.10
CA MET A 496 17.61 3.44 -3.87
C MET A 496 17.90 3.26 -5.36
N GLU A 497 19.08 2.77 -5.71
CA GLU A 497 19.45 2.49 -7.11
C GLU A 497 18.59 1.36 -7.71
N ALA A 498 18.31 0.28 -6.97
CA ALA A 498 17.43 -0.78 -7.46
C ALA A 498 15.98 -0.30 -7.67
N LEU A 499 15.46 0.52 -6.76
CA LEU A 499 14.15 1.14 -6.90
C LEU A 499 14.10 2.09 -8.11
N LYS A 500 15.14 2.89 -8.34
CA LYS A 500 15.25 3.76 -9.51
C LYS A 500 15.30 2.96 -10.82
N ARG A 501 16.10 1.89 -10.89
CA ARG A 501 16.15 0.99 -12.06
C ARG A 501 14.78 0.35 -12.34
N LEU A 502 14.08 -0.12 -11.30
CA LEU A 502 12.74 -0.68 -11.43
C LEU A 502 11.75 0.34 -12.04
N PHE A 503 11.77 1.58 -11.54
CA PHE A 503 10.96 2.67 -12.06
C PHE A 503 11.31 3.01 -13.52
N ASP A 504 12.59 3.26 -13.82
CA ASP A 504 13.03 3.65 -15.17
C ASP A 504 12.72 2.56 -16.22
N THR A 505 12.71 1.29 -15.82
CA THR A 505 12.37 0.14 -16.68
C THR A 505 10.89 0.12 -17.09
N TYR A 506 9.98 0.55 -16.20
CA TYR A 506 8.53 0.40 -16.41
C TYR A 506 7.76 1.72 -16.63
N LYS A 507 8.32 2.89 -16.32
CA LYS A 507 7.65 4.19 -16.49
C LYS A 507 7.13 4.46 -17.90
N GLY A 508 7.87 4.02 -18.93
CA GLY A 508 7.46 4.16 -20.34
C GLY A 508 6.17 3.41 -20.69
N LYS A 509 5.79 2.36 -19.93
CA LYS A 509 4.51 1.65 -20.11
C LYS A 509 3.31 2.44 -19.57
N HIS A 510 3.55 3.41 -18.68
CA HIS A 510 2.52 4.18 -17.98
C HIS A 510 2.34 5.58 -18.57
N GLY A 511 2.54 5.70 -19.89
CA GLY A 511 2.25 6.91 -20.66
C GLY A 511 3.25 8.07 -20.47
N ASN A 512 4.30 7.91 -19.66
CA ASN A 512 5.28 8.98 -19.43
C ASN A 512 6.72 8.47 -19.30
N ALA A 513 7.47 8.56 -20.40
CA ALA A 513 8.90 8.25 -20.44
C ALA A 513 9.76 9.29 -19.70
N ASP A 514 9.31 10.54 -19.62
CA ASP A 514 10.00 11.66 -18.96
C ASP A 514 9.72 11.72 -17.45
N ALA A 515 8.95 10.77 -16.91
CA ALA A 515 8.71 10.67 -15.48
C ALA A 515 10.02 10.46 -14.71
N THR A 516 10.12 11.07 -13.53
CA THR A 516 11.31 11.06 -12.69
C THR A 516 10.97 10.70 -11.24
N ILE A 517 11.94 10.17 -10.50
CA ILE A 517 11.87 10.03 -9.04
C ILE A 517 12.78 11.09 -8.42
N ARG A 518 12.27 11.77 -7.38
CA ARG A 518 13.04 12.63 -6.50
C ARG A 518 13.00 12.12 -5.07
N TYR A 519 14.17 11.74 -4.56
CA TYR A 519 14.33 11.32 -3.17
C TYR A 519 14.50 12.52 -2.24
N VAL A 520 13.54 12.72 -1.33
CA VAL A 520 13.55 13.82 -0.35
C VAL A 520 13.84 13.33 1.06
N ASN A 521 14.39 14.25 1.86
CA ASN A 521 14.58 14.06 3.30
C ASN A 521 13.25 14.18 4.06
N ASP A 522 13.21 13.64 5.30
CA ASP A 522 12.09 13.89 6.21
C ASP A 522 11.93 15.37 6.63
N ASN A 523 12.86 16.27 6.33
CA ASN A 523 12.75 17.71 6.67
C ASN A 523 12.67 18.63 5.43
N GLU A 524 12.70 18.04 4.23
CA GLU A 524 12.41 18.73 2.95
C GLU A 524 10.90 18.67 2.63
#